data_AF-A0A1X7JTQ5-F1
#
_entry.id   AF-A0A1X7JTQ5-F1
#
_cell.length_a   1.000
_cell.length_b   1.000
_cell.length_c   1.000
_cell.angle_alpha   90.00
_cell.angle_beta   90.00
_cell.angle_gamma   90.00
#
_symmetry.space_group_name_H-M   'P 1'
#
loop_
_entity.id
_entity.type
_entity.pdbx_description
1 polymer ?
#
loop_
_entity_poly.entity_id
_entity_poly.type
_entity_poly.pdbx_seq_one_letter_code
_entity_poly.pdbx_strand_id
1 'polypeptide(L)'
;MSMNVAANPDEIIRFANQLQSYIEHLQEETSSISSAYNQVGNEWSDGKYAELGEALDAMRSQMQAFCEKAEEQIPHLHNMAERLYEYQQS
;
A
#
# COMPACT_ATOMS: atom_id res chain seq x y z
N MET A 1 34.06 3.69 9.13
CA MET A 1 32.90 4.54 9.51
C MET A 1 31.89 3.61 10.15
N SER A 2 31.71 3.72 11.47
CA SER A 2 30.86 2.82 12.25
C SER A 2 29.40 3.10 11.92
N MET A 3 28.77 2.22 11.14
CA MET A 3 27.34 2.29 10.85
C MET A 3 26.61 1.97 12.16
N ASN A 4 26.05 3.00 12.76
CA ASN A 4 25.37 2.95 14.05
C ASN A 4 24.20 1.95 13.99
N VAL A 5 23.92 1.30 15.13
CA VAL A 5 23.05 0.13 15.34
C VAL A 5 21.54 0.38 15.09
N ALA A 6 21.13 1.22 14.14
CA ALA A 6 19.72 1.66 14.06
C ALA A 6 18.79 0.85 13.13
N ALA A 7 19.27 -0.15 12.39
CA ALA A 7 18.43 -0.88 11.43
C ALA A 7 18.70 -2.40 11.48
N ASN A 8 17.69 -3.17 11.86
CA ASN A 8 17.73 -4.64 11.80
C ASN A 8 17.27 -5.12 10.40
N PRO A 9 18.11 -5.82 9.62
CA PRO A 9 17.75 -6.33 8.30
C PRO A 9 16.48 -7.20 8.31
N ASP A 10 16.31 -8.04 9.33
CA ASP A 10 15.15 -8.93 9.45
C ASP A 10 13.85 -8.13 9.60
N GLU A 11 13.88 -7.05 10.40
CA GLU A 11 12.73 -6.18 10.61
C GLU A 11 12.38 -5.38 9.35
N ILE A 12 13.38 -4.96 8.58
CA ILE A 12 13.17 -4.28 7.29
C ILE A 12 12.50 -5.22 6.29
N ILE A 13 12.97 -6.47 6.19
CA ILE A 13 12.36 -7.47 5.29
C ILE A 13 10.94 -7.80 5.73
N ARG A 14 10.71 -7.99 7.03
CA ARG A 14 9.36 -8.21 7.57
C ARG A 14 8.43 -7.08 7.20
N PHE A 15 8.86 -5.83 7.38
CA PHE A 15 8.08 -4.66 7.00
C PHE A 15 7.83 -4.59 5.48
N ALA A 16 8.83 -4.82 4.64
CA ALA A 16 8.68 -4.82 3.19
C ALA A 16 7.64 -5.85 2.72
N ASN A 17 7.72 -7.07 3.24
CA ASN A 17 6.76 -8.14 2.94
C ASN A 17 5.35 -7.78 3.43
N GLN A 18 5.24 -7.24 4.65
CA GLN A 18 3.95 -6.81 5.19
C GLN A 18 3.36 -5.65 4.37
N LEU A 19 4.19 -4.70 3.94
CA LEU A 19 3.78 -3.59 3.09
C LEU A 19 3.26 -4.10 1.74
N GLN A 20 3.96 -5.06 1.14
CA GLN A 20 3.52 -5.69 -0.11
C GLN A 20 2.14 -6.35 0.05
N SER A 21 1.96 -7.23 1.04
CA SER A 21 0.66 -7.87 1.27
C SER A 21 -0.44 -6.87 1.62
N TYR A 22 -0.11 -5.80 2.35
CA TYR A 22 -1.06 -4.75 2.68
C TYR A 22 -1.58 -4.04 1.43
N ILE A 23 -0.70 -3.63 0.50
CA ILE A 23 -1.13 -2.92 -0.70
C ILE A 23 -1.89 -3.80 -1.68
N GLU A 24 -1.53 -5.09 -1.80
CA GLU A 24 -2.29 -6.06 -2.60
C GLU A 24 -3.72 -6.18 -2.06
N HIS A 25 -3.88 -6.40 -0.75
CA HIS A 25 -5.20 -6.47 -0.13
C HIS A 25 -5.98 -5.15 -0.23
N LEU A 26 -5.29 -4.01 -0.08
CA LEU A 26 -5.89 -2.69 -0.20
C LEU A 26 -6.49 -2.46 -1.60
N GLN A 27 -5.78 -2.85 -2.66
CA GLN A 27 -6.25 -2.74 -4.04
C GLN A 27 -7.47 -3.64 -4.29
N GLU A 28 -7.47 -4.86 -3.78
CA GLU A 28 -8.58 -5.81 -3.89
C GLU A 28 -9.86 -5.27 -3.21
N GLU A 29 -9.76 -4.86 -1.94
CA GLU A 29 -10.90 -4.33 -1.18
C GLU A 29 -11.44 -3.04 -1.78
N THR A 30 -10.56 -2.16 -2.26
CA THR A 30 -10.95 -0.91 -2.96
C THR A 30 -11.71 -1.20 -4.24
N SER A 31 -11.27 -2.21 -5.00
CA SER A 31 -11.95 -2.64 -6.22
C SER A 31 -13.31 -3.26 -5.89
N SER A 32 -13.37 -4.11 -4.87
CA SER A 32 -14.60 -4.76 -4.38
C SER A 32 -15.67 -3.74 -3.97
N ILE A 33 -15.32 -2.74 -3.14
CA ILE A 33 -16.29 -1.72 -2.72
C ILE A 33 -16.74 -0.83 -3.87
N SER A 34 -15.85 -0.54 -4.82
CA SER A 34 -16.20 0.23 -6.03
C SER A 34 -17.20 -0.54 -6.91
N SER A 35 -17.03 -1.86 -7.06
CA SER A 35 -18.00 -2.71 -7.75
C SER A 35 -19.36 -2.73 -7.03
N ALA A 36 -19.37 -2.83 -5.69
CA ALA A 36 -20.60 -2.80 -4.92
C ALA A 36 -21.35 -1.46 -5.04
N TYR A 37 -20.62 -0.34 -5.01
CA TYR A 37 -21.19 0.99 -5.23
C TYR A 37 -21.83 1.11 -6.63
N ASN A 38 -21.13 0.66 -7.67
CA ASN A 38 -21.68 0.67 -9.04
C ASN A 38 -22.92 -0.22 -9.19
N GLN A 39 -22.96 -1.36 -8.48
CA GLN A 39 -24.10 -2.26 -8.53
C GLN A 39 -25.36 -1.64 -7.91
N VAL A 40 -25.22 -0.98 -6.75
CA VAL A 40 -26.37 -0.35 -6.06
C VAL A 40 -26.89 0.89 -6.79
N GLY A 41 -26.10 1.50 -7.67
CA GLY A 41 -26.52 2.65 -8.49
C GLY A 41 -27.74 2.39 -9.39
N ASN A 42 -28.07 1.13 -9.66
CA ASN A 42 -29.29 0.76 -10.38
C ASN A 42 -30.56 0.90 -9.52
N GLU A 43 -30.42 0.82 -8.19
CA GLU A 43 -31.52 0.83 -7.22
C GLU A 43 -31.57 2.15 -6.42
N TRP A 44 -30.44 2.83 -6.28
CA TRP A 44 -30.30 4.06 -5.50
C TRP A 44 -29.51 5.11 -6.29
N SER A 45 -30.16 6.23 -6.64
CA SER A 45 -29.59 7.26 -7.53
C SER A 45 -30.04 8.69 -7.18
N ASP A 46 -29.98 9.04 -5.89
CA ASP A 46 -30.29 10.40 -5.41
C ASP A 46 -29.03 11.26 -5.21
N GLY A 47 -29.20 12.45 -4.62
CA GLY A 47 -28.07 13.32 -4.28
C GLY A 47 -27.09 12.72 -3.28
N LYS A 48 -27.54 11.84 -2.37
CA LYS A 48 -26.66 11.16 -1.39
C LYS A 48 -25.83 10.07 -2.03
N TYR A 49 -26.37 9.39 -3.04
CA TYR A 49 -25.59 8.50 -3.89
C TYR A 49 -24.44 9.28 -4.55
N ALA A 50 -24.72 10.42 -5.17
CA ALA A 50 -23.69 11.26 -5.80
C ALA A 50 -22.62 11.75 -4.80
N GLU A 51 -23.02 12.25 -3.63
CA GLU A 51 -22.08 12.67 -2.56
C GLU A 51 -21.16 11.53 -2.12
N LEU A 52 -21.68 10.30 -1.99
CA LEU A 52 -20.87 9.13 -1.64
C LEU A 52 -19.89 8.76 -2.76
N GLY A 53 -20.31 8.86 -4.02
CA GLY A 53 -19.44 8.64 -5.18
C GLY A 53 -18.23 9.56 -5.19
N GLU A 54 -18.42 10.86 -4.93
CA GLU A 54 -17.31 11.82 -4.83
C GLU A 54 -16.32 11.43 -3.73
N ALA A 55 -16.81 11.01 -2.56
CA ALA A 55 -15.97 10.54 -1.46
C ALA A 55 -15.20 9.26 -1.81
N LEU A 56 -15.85 8.30 -2.50
CA LEU A 56 -15.21 7.07 -2.97
C LEU A 56 -14.12 7.36 -4.00
N ASP A 57 -14.35 8.27 -4.94
CA ASP A 57 -13.35 8.65 -5.94
C ASP A 57 -12.15 9.35 -5.31
N ALA A 58 -12.37 10.23 -4.33
CA ALA A 58 -11.30 10.86 -3.57
C ALA A 58 -10.49 9.85 -2.74
N MET A 59 -11.15 8.86 -2.14
CA MET A 59 -10.50 7.77 -1.41
C MET A 59 -9.64 6.90 -2.35
N ARG A 60 -10.20 6.49 -3.50
CA ARG A 60 -9.50 5.68 -4.52
C ARG A 60 -8.22 6.36 -5.01
N SER A 61 -8.28 7.66 -5.32
CA SER A 61 -7.11 8.40 -5.77
C SER A 61 -5.99 8.41 -4.73
N GLN A 62 -6.32 8.58 -3.45
CA GLN A 62 -5.35 8.54 -2.37
C GLN A 62 -4.75 7.15 -2.17
N MET A 63 -5.58 6.09 -2.25
CA MET A 63 -5.13 4.70 -2.12
C MET A 63 -4.21 4.31 -3.27
N GLN A 64 -4.54 4.70 -4.50
CA GLN A 64 -3.69 4.45 -5.67
C GLN A 64 -2.33 5.13 -5.52
N ALA A 65 -2.30 6.42 -5.18
CA ALA A 65 -1.06 7.15 -4.97
C ALA A 65 -0.19 6.57 -3.83
N PHE A 66 -0.82 5.99 -2.80
CA PHE A 66 -0.09 5.27 -1.75
C PHE A 66 0.49 3.94 -2.25
N CYS A 67 -0.30 3.15 -2.99
CA CYS A 67 0.16 1.88 -3.54
C CYS A 67 1.35 2.06 -4.48
N GLU A 68 1.28 3.03 -5.40
CA GLU A 68 2.38 3.35 -6.32
C GLU A 68 3.69 3.66 -5.57
N LYS A 69 3.62 4.50 -4.52
CA LYS A 69 4.78 4.80 -3.67
C LYS A 69 5.30 3.58 -2.90
N ALA A 70 4.41 2.72 -2.44
CA ALA A 70 4.80 1.51 -1.73
C ALA A 70 5.49 0.51 -2.68
N GLU A 71 4.95 0.31 -3.88
CA GLU A 71 5.53 -0.55 -4.93
C GLU A 71 6.94 -0.10 -5.32
N GLU A 72 7.17 1.22 -5.42
CA GLU A 72 8.50 1.80 -5.65
C GLU A 72 9.47 1.57 -4.47
N GLN A 73 8.96 1.62 -3.24
CA GLN A 73 9.78 1.56 -2.03
C GLN A 73 10.16 0.14 -1.61
N ILE A 74 9.31 -0.86 -1.90
CA ILE A 74 9.53 -2.27 -1.53
C ILE A 74 10.89 -2.80 -2.02
N PRO A 75 11.28 -2.67 -3.32
CA PRO A 75 12.59 -3.11 -3.79
C PRO A 75 13.75 -2.39 -3.09
N HIS A 76 13.58 -1.10 -2.79
CA HIS A 76 14.58 -0.33 -2.05
C HIS A 76 14.79 -0.88 -0.63
N LEU A 77 13.73 -1.30 0.06
CA LEU A 77 13.82 -1.90 1.39
C LEU A 77 14.54 -3.25 1.36
N HIS A 78 14.24 -4.09 0.36
CA HIS A 78 14.95 -5.36 0.18
C HIS A 78 16.45 -5.16 -0.09
N ASN A 79 16.80 -4.28 -1.04
CA ASN A 79 18.20 -3.96 -1.35
C ASN A 79 18.94 -3.38 -0.13
N MET A 80 18.27 -2.56 0.68
CA MET A 80 18.84 -2.01 1.90
C MET A 80 19.13 -3.11 2.93
N ALA A 81 18.20 -4.05 3.13
CA ALA A 81 18.40 -5.18 4.04
C ALA A 81 19.54 -6.10 3.59
N GLU A 82 19.63 -6.40 2.29
CA GLU A 82 20.71 -7.21 1.71
C GLU A 82 22.08 -6.60 2.00
N ARG A 83 22.26 -5.30 1.74
CA ARG A 83 23.50 -4.58 2.04
C ARG A 83 23.85 -4.60 3.53
N LEU A 84 22.84 -4.50 4.41
CA LEU A 84 23.08 -4.58 5.85
C LEU A 84 23.56 -5.97 6.28
N TYR A 85 23.05 -7.05 5.67
CA TYR A 85 23.59 -8.40 5.91
C TYR A 85 25.05 -8.52 5.44
N GLU A 86 25.39 -8.00 4.26
CA GLU A 86 26.76 -8.01 3.74
C GLU A 86 27.74 -7.33 4.71
N TYR A 87 27.35 -6.19 5.28
CA TYR A 87 28.15 -5.48 6.28
C TYR A 87 28.26 -6.21 7.62
N GLN A 88 27.26 -7.01 8.01
CA GLN A 88 27.30 -7.80 9.25
C GLN A 88 28.14 -9.07 9.12
N GLN A 89 28.32 -9.59 7.91
CA GLN A 89 29.10 -10.81 7.63
C GLN A 89 30.58 -10.52 7.30
N SER A 90 30.93 -9.25 7.07
CA SER A 90 32.29 -8.76 6.77
C SER A 90 33.05 -8.33 8.02
#